data_AF-A0A7K5DJQ0-F1
#
_entry.id   AF-A0A7K5DJQ0-F1
#
_cell.length_a   1.000
_cell.length_b   1.000
_cell.length_c   1.000
_cell.angle_alpha   90.00
_cell.angle_beta   90.00
_cell.angle_gamma   90.00
#
_symmetry.space_group_name_H-M   'P 1'
#
loop_
_entity.id
_entity.type
_entity.pdbx_description
1 polymer ?
#
loop_
_entity_poly.entity_id
_entity_poly.type
_entity_poly.pdbx_seq_one_letter_code
_entity_poly.pdbx_strand_id
1 'polypeptide(L)'
;LCAVRYTGVSGAPFRQEQHRRTLPPGEEETVTMTVTFAEYQPHVGGQDALKLTAAGAVQETGKVVAKELLVRLHTPELTLTV
;
A
#
# COMPACT_ATOMS: atom_id res chain seq x y z
N LEU A 1 -4.61 1.76 -1.19
CA LEU A 1 -3.29 2.40 -1.40
C LEU A 1 -3.50 3.87 -1.70
N CYS A 2 -2.78 4.74 -1.00
CA CYS A 2 -2.80 6.18 -1.24
C CYS A 2 -1.39 6.77 -1.12
N ALA A 3 -1.21 7.98 -1.64
CA ALA A 3 -0.02 8.77 -1.36
C ALA A 3 -0.14 9.42 0.03
N VAL A 4 0.99 9.53 0.72
CA VAL A 4 1.09 10.20 2.02
C VAL A 4 2.20 11.21 1.94
N ARG A 5 1.86 12.47 2.27
CA ARG A 5 2.83 13.56 2.32
C ARG A 5 3.80 13.33 3.49
N TYR A 6 4.98 13.94 3.45
CA TYR A 6 5.94 13.89 4.56
C TYR A 6 5.36 14.37 5.89
N THR A 7 4.31 15.21 5.86
CA THR A 7 3.56 15.69 7.02
C THR A 7 2.60 14.65 7.62
N GLY A 8 2.48 13.45 7.01
CA GLY A 8 1.55 12.40 7.41
C GLY A 8 0.14 12.52 6.80
N VAL A 9 -0.14 13.59 6.06
CA VAL A 9 -1.44 13.78 5.39
C VAL A 9 -1.62 12.75 4.29
N SER A 10 -2.66 11.93 4.41
CA SER A 10 -3.03 10.93 3.41
C SER A 10 -3.88 11.55 2.31
N GLY A 11 -3.52 11.30 1.05
CA GLY A 11 -4.33 11.62 -0.12
C GLY A 11 -5.47 10.63 -0.33
N ALA A 12 -6.27 10.88 -1.37
CA ALA A 12 -7.31 9.96 -1.80
C ALA A 12 -6.71 8.59 -2.20
N PRO A 13 -7.42 7.48 -1.93
CA PRO A 13 -7.01 6.17 -2.42
C PRO A 13 -7.08 6.14 -3.94
N PHE A 14 -5.99 5.75 -4.59
CA PHE A 14 -5.92 5.62 -6.06
C PHE A 14 -5.94 4.16 -6.52
N ARG A 15 -5.70 3.21 -5.61
CA ARG A 15 -5.81 1.77 -5.86
C ARG A 15 -6.45 1.09 -4.66
N GLN A 16 -7.49 0.30 -4.90
CA GLN A 16 -8.22 -0.44 -3.88
C GLN A 16 -8.68 -1.78 -4.45
N GLU A 17 -8.57 -2.82 -3.65
CA GLU A 17 -9.02 -4.17 -3.99
C GLU A 17 -9.79 -4.76 -2.82
N GLN A 18 -10.76 -5.62 -3.14
CA GLN A 18 -11.53 -6.37 -2.15
C GLN A 18 -11.55 -7.84 -2.56
N HIS A 19 -11.30 -8.70 -1.59
CA HIS A 19 -11.20 -10.14 -1.79
C HIS A 19 -12.08 -10.84 -0.76
N ARG A 20 -12.80 -11.89 -1.19
CA ARG A 20 -13.46 -12.84 -0.29
C ARG A 20 -12.82 -14.20 -0.51
N ARG A 21 -12.28 -14.79 0.55
CA ARG A 21 -11.51 -16.03 0.50
C ARG A 21 -11.92 -16.97 1.62
N THR A 22 -11.68 -18.25 1.41
CA THR A 22 -11.87 -19.30 2.41
C THR A 22 -10.50 -19.87 2.71
N LEU A 23 -10.03 -19.71 3.95
CA LEU A 23 -8.73 -20.19 4.39
C LEU A 23 -8.91 -21.44 5.26
N PRO A 24 -8.40 -22.62 4.86
CA PRO A 24 -8.42 -23.80 5.70
C PRO A 24 -7.58 -23.64 6.98
N PRO A 25 -7.83 -24.43 8.04
CA PRO A 25 -7.03 -24.38 9.25
C PRO A 25 -5.55 -24.69 8.96
N GLY A 26 -4.65 -23.84 9.46
CA GLY A 26 -3.20 -24.04 9.33
C GLY A 26 -2.61 -23.65 7.99
N GLU A 27 -3.42 -23.18 7.03
CA GLU A 27 -2.95 -22.70 5.73
C GLU A 27 -2.67 -21.19 5.77
N GLU A 28 -1.83 -20.74 4.84
CA GLU A 28 -1.57 -19.33 4.57
C GLU A 28 -1.93 -19.02 3.11
N GLU A 29 -2.59 -17.87 2.89
CA GLU A 29 -2.89 -17.38 1.55
C GLU A 29 -2.25 -15.99 1.35
N THR A 30 -1.54 -15.83 0.24
CA THR A 30 -0.95 -14.55 -0.15
C THR A 30 -1.81 -13.87 -1.22
N VAL A 31 -2.16 -12.61 -0.98
CA VAL A 31 -2.85 -11.76 -1.96
C VAL A 31 -1.87 -10.72 -2.49
N THR A 32 -1.65 -10.72 -3.80
CA THR A 32 -0.72 -9.81 -4.47
C THR A 32 -1.47 -8.68 -5.17
N MET A 33 -1.06 -7.44 -4.91
CA MET A 33 -1.49 -6.25 -5.64
C MET A 33 -0.30 -5.61 -6.34
N THR A 34 -0.25 -5.73 -7.67
CA THR A 34 0.78 -5.09 -8.50
C THR A 34 0.41 -3.63 -8.75
N VAL A 35 1.37 -2.72 -8.56
CA VAL A 35 1.19 -1.28 -8.77
C VAL A 35 2.29 -0.79 -9.69
N THR A 36 1.92 -0.37 -10.89
CA THR A 36 2.89 0.10 -11.89
C THR A 36 3.30 1.55 -11.62
N PHE A 37 4.46 1.96 -12.16
CA PHE A 37 4.93 3.35 -12.08
C PHE A 37 3.87 4.33 -12.61
N ALA A 38 3.27 4.05 -13.75
CA ALA A 38 2.25 4.91 -14.35
C ALA A 38 1.02 5.10 -13.45
N GLU A 39 0.65 4.08 -12.65
CA GLU A 39 -0.46 4.17 -11.72
C GLU A 39 -0.13 5.06 -10.51
N TYR A 40 1.05 4.94 -9.90
CA TYR A 40 1.35 5.69 -8.68
C TYR A 40 1.99 7.06 -8.91
N GLN A 41 2.72 7.24 -10.02
CA GLN A 41 3.48 8.46 -10.33
C GLN A 41 2.66 9.76 -10.23
N PRO A 42 1.41 9.86 -10.74
CA PRO A 42 0.67 11.12 -10.68
C PRO A 42 0.22 11.51 -9.25
N HIS A 43 0.32 10.59 -8.29
CA HIS A 43 -0.14 10.80 -6.92
C HIS A 43 0.97 11.19 -5.95
N VAL A 44 2.24 11.02 -6.32
CA VAL A 44 3.40 11.20 -5.44
C VAL A 44 4.28 12.35 -5.89
N GLY A 45 4.68 13.21 -4.95
CA GLY A 45 5.73 14.21 -5.09
C GLY A 45 7.07 13.75 -4.52
N GLY A 46 8.08 14.62 -4.56
CA GLY A 46 9.47 14.26 -4.21
C GLY A 46 9.72 13.83 -2.76
N GLN A 47 8.83 14.14 -1.82
CA GLN A 47 8.93 13.73 -0.40
C GLN A 47 7.77 12.83 0.04
N ASP A 48 6.97 12.36 -0.91
CA ASP A 48 5.83 11.53 -0.59
C ASP A 48 6.21 10.07 -0.44
N ALA A 49 5.40 9.36 0.32
CA ALA A 49 5.45 7.92 0.47
C ALA A 49 4.14 7.31 -0.01
N LEU A 50 4.14 6.00 -0.23
CA LEU A 50 2.93 5.23 -0.45
C LEU A 50 2.50 4.56 0.85
N LYS A 51 1.22 4.65 1.21
CA LYS A 51 0.65 3.92 2.35
C LYS A 51 -0.31 2.85 1.86
N LEU A 52 0.05 1.60 2.17
CA LEU A 52 -0.79 0.43 1.97
C LEU A 52 -1.50 0.11 3.29
N THR A 53 -2.83 0.15 3.26
CA THR A 53 -3.68 -0.33 4.35
C THR A 53 -4.33 -1.63 3.90
N ALA A 54 -4.12 -2.70 4.66
CA ALA A 54 -4.79 -3.98 4.47
C ALA A 54 -5.66 -4.24 5.70
N ALA A 55 -6.92 -4.61 5.47
CA ALA A 55 -7.86 -4.97 6.51
C ALA A 55 -8.61 -6.24 6.10
N GLY A 56 -8.89 -7.09 7.08
CA GLY A 56 -9.63 -8.33 6.90
C GLY A 56 -10.58 -8.56 8.06
N ALA A 57 -11.74 -9.12 7.76
CA ALA A 57 -12.73 -9.54 8.76
C ALA A 57 -13.04 -11.01 8.58
N VAL A 58 -12.98 -11.78 9.67
CA VAL A 58 -13.37 -13.18 9.71
C VAL A 58 -14.89 -13.23 9.91
N GLN A 59 -15.64 -13.69 8.91
CA GLN A 59 -17.10 -13.65 8.94
C GLN A 59 -17.71 -14.49 10.06
N GLU A 60 -17.09 -15.63 10.37
CA GLU A 60 -17.56 -16.61 11.34
C GLU A 60 -17.40 -16.12 12.80
N THR A 61 -16.36 -15.31 13.06
CA THR A 61 -16.02 -14.88 14.43
C THR A 61 -16.19 -13.37 14.65
N GLY A 62 -16.40 -12.60 13.58
CA GLY A 62 -16.44 -11.14 13.62
C GLY A 62 -15.09 -10.47 13.92
N LYS A 63 -14.00 -11.24 14.05
CA LYS A 63 -12.68 -10.68 14.32
C LYS A 63 -12.19 -9.87 13.13
N VAL A 64 -11.62 -8.69 13.42
CA VAL A 64 -11.03 -7.81 12.42
C VAL A 64 -9.53 -7.70 12.67
N VAL A 65 -8.77 -7.78 11.60
CA VAL A 65 -7.33 -7.51 11.58
C VAL A 65 -7.05 -6.39 10.59
N ALA A 66 -6.15 -5.49 10.94
CA ALA A 66 -5.72 -4.42 10.06
C ALA A 66 -4.23 -4.18 10.22
N LYS A 67 -3.56 -3.81 9.13
CA LYS A 67 -2.15 -3.46 9.11
C LYS A 67 -1.93 -2.33 8.11
N GLU A 68 -1.05 -1.41 8.47
CA GLU A 68 -0.56 -0.38 7.57
C GLU A 68 0.94 -0.61 7.29
N LEU A 69 1.34 -0.33 6.05
CA LEU A 69 2.72 -0.33 5.61
C LEU A 69 3.00 0.97 4.86
N LEU A 70 4.07 1.67 5.26
CA LEU A 70 4.56 2.87 4.61
C LEU A 70 5.78 2.53 3.75
N VAL A 71 5.71 2.82 2.46
CA VAL A 71 6.78 2.57 1.49
C VAL A 71 7.33 3.90 1.01
N ARG A 72 8.61 4.17 1.28
CA ARG A 72 9.31 5.35 0.78
C ARG A 72 9.87 5.09 -0.61
N LEU A 73 9.61 6.00 -1.53
CA LEU A 73 10.17 5.94 -2.89
C LEU A 73 11.58 6.54 -2.87
N HIS A 74 12.54 5.81 -3.41
CA HIS A 74 13.91 6.28 -3.51
C HIS A 74 14.13 6.97 -4.85
N THR A 75 14.37 8.28 -4.83
CA THR A 75 14.83 9.00 -6.02
C THR A 75 16.33 8.75 -6.19
N PRO A 76 16.79 8.29 -7.37
CA PRO A 76 18.22 8.09 -7.60
C PRO A 76 18.99 9.41 -7.46
N GLU A 77 20.20 9.32 -6.90
CA GLU A 77 21.08 10.48 -6.77
C GLU A 77 21.72 10.82 -8.12
N LEU A 78 21.87 12.12 -8.39
CA LEU A 78 22.61 12.62 -9.55
C LEU A 78 23.99 13.10 -9.07
N THR A 79 25.06 12.57 -9.66
CA THR A 79 26.43 13.02 -9.41
C THR A 79 26.86 13.99 -10.51
N LEU A 80 27.27 15.20 -10.15
CA LEU A 80 27.88 16.15 -11.07
C LEU A 80 29.41 16.04 -10.99
N THR A 81 30.05 15.84 -12.14
CA THR A 81 31.51 15.82 -12.29
C THR A 81 31.98 17.06 -13.02
N VAL A 82 33.10 17.65 -12.58
CA VAL A 82 33.75 18.83 -13.18
C VAL A 82 34.69 18.40 -14.29
#